data_AF-A0A3N5XF29-F1
#
_entry.id   AF-A0A3N5XF29-F1
#
_cell.length_a   1.000
_cell.length_b   1.000
_cell.length_c   1.000
_cell.angle_alpha   90.00
_cell.angle_beta   90.00
_cell.angle_gamma   90.00
#
_symmetry.space_group_name_H-M   'P 1'
#
loop_
_entity.id
_entity.type
_entity.pdbx_description
1 polymer ?
#
loop_
_entity_poly.entity_id
_entity_poly.type
_entity_poly.pdbx_seq_one_letter_code
_entity_poly.pdbx_strand_id
1 'polypeptide(L)'
;MEVELVIQNRTGLHARPAREFVNLAKTFQCDIRVKHDAKKANGKSLVSLLTLAVKRGSTIRLEAQGADEAAAVAALTAAVHAGLGEGTGEGEVAAPAQPAAVAVRQAVDDPRLRRGVAASPGLAVGPIHHLRAPRTAVASEVIAGSPAEERARLTTALAAARRELGVIRERLVHRAGAAEAAIFDVHVEILEDPELVS
;
A
#
# COMPACT_ATOMS: atom_id res chain seq x y z
N MET A 1 9.28 -14.93 21.11
CA MET A 1 9.03 -16.07 20.20
C MET A 1 9.20 -15.69 18.72
N GLU A 2 9.61 -16.63 17.86
CA GLU A 2 9.81 -16.41 16.41
C GLU A 2 9.27 -17.59 15.58
N VAL A 3 8.65 -17.31 14.42
CA VAL A 3 8.17 -18.31 13.47
C VAL A 3 8.31 -17.83 12.01
N GLU A 4 8.51 -18.76 11.08
CA GLU A 4 8.49 -18.48 9.63
C GLU A 4 7.14 -18.88 9.02
N LEU A 5 6.56 -18.00 8.20
CA LEU A 5 5.25 -18.16 7.60
C LEU A 5 5.30 -17.84 6.10
N VAL A 6 4.56 -18.60 5.29
CA VAL A 6 4.41 -18.32 3.85
C VAL A 6 3.12 -17.56 3.62
N ILE A 7 3.20 -16.43 2.92
CA ILE A 7 2.03 -15.63 2.56
C ILE A 7 1.31 -16.27 1.38
N GLN A 8 0.10 -16.78 1.61
CA GLN A 8 -0.66 -17.53 0.59
C GLN A 8 -1.73 -16.69 -0.12
N ASN A 9 -2.18 -15.59 0.50
CA ASN A 9 -3.23 -14.76 -0.09
C ASN A 9 -2.73 -14.10 -1.38
N ARG A 10 -3.65 -13.93 -2.34
CA ARG A 10 -3.36 -13.55 -3.73
C ARG A 10 -2.50 -12.30 -3.84
N THR A 11 -2.76 -11.35 -2.96
CA THR A 11 -2.27 -9.99 -3.08
C THR A 11 -1.05 -9.69 -2.20
N GLY A 12 -0.65 -10.64 -1.35
CA GLY A 12 0.41 -10.45 -0.37
C GLY A 12 -0.03 -9.59 0.82
N LEU A 13 0.92 -9.03 1.57
CA LEU A 13 0.63 -8.11 2.67
C LEU A 13 0.40 -6.68 2.14
N HIS A 14 -0.65 -6.52 1.34
CA HIS A 14 -1.06 -5.21 0.82
C HIS A 14 -2.33 -4.70 1.54
N ALA A 15 -2.57 -3.39 1.48
CA ALA A 15 -3.78 -2.67 1.91
C ALA A 15 -4.69 -3.43 2.90
N ARG A 16 -5.67 -4.19 2.39
CA ARG A 16 -6.67 -4.91 3.20
C ARG A 16 -6.08 -6.06 4.04
N PRO A 17 -5.40 -7.08 3.48
CA PRO A 17 -4.65 -8.07 4.26
C PRO A 17 -3.71 -7.48 5.32
N ALA A 18 -2.98 -6.41 4.96
CA ALA A 18 -2.08 -5.73 5.89
C ALA A 18 -2.86 -5.08 7.04
N ARG A 19 -4.03 -4.49 6.77
CA ARG A 19 -4.92 -3.95 7.80
C ARG A 19 -5.46 -5.03 8.73
N GLU A 20 -5.93 -6.15 8.21
CA GLU A 20 -6.40 -7.27 9.04
C GLU A 20 -5.28 -7.78 9.95
N PHE A 21 -4.06 -7.90 9.42
CA PHE A 21 -2.87 -8.25 10.20
C PHE A 21 -2.61 -7.23 11.32
N VAL A 22 -2.59 -5.94 11.00
CA VAL A 22 -2.30 -4.86 11.97
C VAL A 22 -3.38 -4.77 13.04
N ASN A 23 -4.65 -4.85 12.67
CA ASN A 23 -5.77 -4.82 13.61
C ASN A 23 -5.64 -5.95 14.63
N LEU A 24 -5.30 -7.16 14.18
CA LEU A 24 -5.05 -8.30 15.06
C LEU A 24 -3.77 -8.08 15.88
N ALA A 25 -2.68 -7.61 15.29
CA ALA A 25 -1.44 -7.34 16.02
C ALA A 25 -1.63 -6.30 17.13
N LYS A 26 -2.47 -5.28 16.92
CA LYS A 26 -2.79 -4.23 17.90
C LYS A 26 -3.56 -4.73 19.12
N THR A 27 -4.21 -5.90 19.05
CA THR A 27 -4.91 -6.46 20.24
C THR A 27 -3.94 -7.02 21.28
N PHE A 28 -2.68 -7.24 20.91
CA PHE A 28 -1.65 -7.80 21.78
C PHE A 28 -0.75 -6.72 22.37
N GLN A 29 -0.24 -6.95 23.59
CA GLN A 29 0.64 -6.04 24.29
C GLN A 29 2.10 -6.19 23.87
N CYS A 30 2.52 -7.38 23.45
CA CYS A 30 3.89 -7.65 22.99
C CYS A 30 4.29 -6.81 21.77
N ASP A 31 5.60 -6.62 21.62
CA ASP A 31 6.18 -6.06 20.40
C ASP A 31 6.14 -7.10 19.30
N ILE A 32 5.60 -6.73 18.13
CA ILE A 32 5.47 -7.62 16.98
C ILE A 32 6.28 -7.03 15.83
N ARG A 33 7.17 -7.84 15.25
CA ARG A 33 8.01 -7.48 14.11
C ARG A 33 7.84 -8.50 12.99
N VAL A 34 7.82 -8.00 11.76
CA VAL A 34 7.78 -8.82 10.56
C VAL A 34 9.03 -8.57 9.75
N LYS A 35 9.74 -9.62 9.37
CA LYS A 35 10.92 -9.53 8.49
C LYS A 35 10.65 -10.22 7.17
N HIS A 36 11.17 -9.63 6.11
CA HIS A 36 11.17 -10.18 4.76
C HIS A 36 12.48 -9.76 4.09
N ASP A 37 13.28 -10.73 3.67
CA ASP A 37 14.66 -10.52 3.22
C ASP A 37 15.48 -9.69 4.22
N ALA A 38 16.08 -8.59 3.77
CA ALA A 38 16.83 -7.65 4.60
C ALA A 38 15.94 -6.61 5.31
N LYS A 39 14.64 -6.54 4.99
CA LYS A 39 13.72 -5.54 5.52
C LYS A 39 13.06 -6.03 6.81
N LYS A 40 12.81 -5.07 7.71
CA LYS A 40 12.09 -5.29 8.96
C LYS A 40 10.98 -4.24 9.06
N ALA A 41 9.84 -4.65 9.57
CA ALA A 41 8.70 -3.78 9.80
C ALA A 41 8.11 -3.99 11.18
N ASN A 42 7.50 -2.93 11.70
CA ASN A 42 6.65 -2.96 12.88
C ASN A 42 5.31 -3.61 12.50
N GLY A 43 4.98 -4.74 13.12
CA GLY A 43 3.76 -5.50 12.83
C GLY A 43 2.47 -4.79 13.28
N LYS A 44 2.58 -3.72 14.06
CA LYS A 44 1.47 -2.85 14.50
C LYS A 44 1.35 -1.56 13.65
N SER A 45 2.21 -1.39 12.65
CA SER A 45 2.18 -0.27 11.71
C SER A 45 1.79 -0.78 10.32
N LEU A 46 0.72 -0.21 9.77
CA LEU A 46 0.28 -0.52 8.42
C LEU A 46 1.32 -0.02 7.41
N VAL A 47 1.80 1.21 7.58
CA VAL A 47 2.79 1.82 6.68
C VAL A 47 4.08 1.01 6.66
N SER A 48 4.56 0.58 7.83
CA SER A 48 5.76 -0.26 7.94
C SER A 48 5.59 -1.58 7.19
N LEU A 49 4.46 -2.28 7.35
CA LEU A 49 4.21 -3.54 6.64
C LEU A 49 4.13 -3.36 5.12
N LEU A 50 3.50 -2.28 4.63
CA LEU A 50 3.41 -2.01 3.20
C LEU A 50 4.80 -1.82 2.56
N THR A 51 5.78 -1.30 3.30
CA THR A 51 7.16 -1.10 2.80
C THR A 51 7.94 -2.41 2.58
N LEU A 52 7.53 -3.50 3.22
CA LEU A 52 8.13 -4.82 3.03
C LEU A 52 7.91 -5.37 1.62
N ALA A 53 6.85 -4.92 0.93
CA ALA A 53 6.47 -5.35 -0.42
C ALA A 53 6.35 -6.89 -0.55
N VAL A 54 5.82 -7.54 0.49
CA VAL A 54 5.65 -9.00 0.55
C VAL A 54 4.57 -9.44 -0.43
N LYS A 55 4.91 -10.38 -1.31
CA LYS A 55 4.01 -10.92 -2.33
C LYS A 55 3.52 -12.32 -1.93
N ARG A 56 2.53 -12.84 -2.66
CA ARG A 56 2.15 -14.26 -2.57
C ARG A 56 3.39 -15.15 -2.76
N GLY A 57 3.49 -16.20 -1.95
CA GLY A 57 4.59 -17.17 -1.95
C GLY A 57 5.85 -16.69 -1.23
N SER A 58 5.88 -15.44 -0.75
CA SER A 58 7.02 -14.94 0.04
C SER A 58 7.00 -15.52 1.44
N THR A 59 8.18 -15.87 1.96
CA THR A 59 8.36 -16.28 3.35
C THR A 59 8.64 -15.06 4.20
N ILE A 60 7.81 -14.84 5.22
CA ILE A 60 8.06 -13.84 6.26
C ILE A 60 8.49 -14.51 7.55
N ARG A 61 9.21 -13.76 8.37
CA ARG A 61 9.57 -14.15 9.72
C ARG A 61 8.86 -13.24 10.71
N LEU A 62 7.99 -13.85 11.51
CA LEU A 62 7.20 -13.18 12.53
C LEU A 62 7.88 -13.34 13.88
N GLU A 63 8.21 -12.22 14.51
CA GLU A 63 8.81 -12.15 15.84
C GLU A 63 7.86 -11.43 16.78
N ALA A 64 7.56 -12.04 17.92
CA ALA A 64 6.82 -11.40 19.00
C ALA A 64 7.66 -11.44 20.28
N GLN A 65 7.69 -10.34 21.03
CA GLN A 65 8.43 -10.24 22.28
C GLN A 65 7.59 -9.56 23.35
N GLY A 66 7.24 -10.27 24.42
CA GLY A 66 6.45 -9.71 25.52
C GLY A 66 5.57 -10.74 26.23
N ALA A 67 4.66 -10.26 27.09
CA ALA A 67 3.88 -11.09 27.99
C ALA A 67 2.90 -12.06 27.28
N ASP A 68 2.37 -11.67 26.11
CA ASP A 68 1.41 -12.43 25.31
C ASP A 68 2.01 -12.92 23.98
N GLU A 69 3.33 -13.05 23.88
CA GLU A 69 4.02 -13.40 22.64
C GLU A 69 3.57 -14.73 22.01
N ALA A 70 3.26 -15.74 22.84
CA ALA A 70 2.80 -17.04 22.38
C ALA A 70 1.39 -16.96 21.76
N ALA A 71 0.48 -16.22 22.40
CA ALA A 71 -0.88 -16.01 21.92
C ALA A 71 -0.89 -15.16 20.65
N ALA A 72 -0.06 -14.12 20.59
CA ALA A 72 0.08 -13.23 19.44
C ALA A 72 0.53 -13.98 18.19
N VAL A 73 1.62 -14.75 18.29
CA VAL A 73 2.11 -15.53 17.14
C VAL A 73 1.11 -16.60 16.72
N ALA A 74 0.46 -17.29 17.66
CA ALA A 74 -0.54 -18.30 17.32
C ALA A 74 -1.72 -17.69 16.53
N ALA A 75 -2.26 -16.57 17.01
CA ALA A 75 -3.37 -15.87 16.35
C ALA A 75 -2.96 -15.32 14.98
N LEU A 76 -1.80 -14.67 14.88
CA LEU A 76 -1.30 -14.12 13.61
C LEU A 76 -0.95 -15.21 12.60
N THR A 77 -0.39 -16.33 13.04
CA THR A 77 -0.13 -17.51 12.21
C THR A 77 -1.43 -18.05 11.63
N ALA A 78 -2.46 -18.22 12.47
CA ALA A 78 -3.77 -18.66 12.02
C ALA A 78 -4.40 -17.68 11.01
N ALA A 79 -4.30 -16.37 11.27
CA ALA A 79 -4.82 -15.34 10.36
C ALA A 79 -4.09 -15.32 9.01
N VAL A 80 -2.77 -15.50 9.00
CA VAL A 80 -1.97 -15.62 7.77
C VAL A 80 -2.37 -16.87 6.98
N HIS A 81 -2.55 -18.02 7.64
CA HIS A 81 -3.02 -19.24 6.99
C HIS A 81 -4.45 -19.15 6.47
N ALA A 82 -5.33 -18.38 7.13
CA ALA A 82 -6.68 -18.08 6.67
C ALA A 82 -6.72 -17.06 5.51
N GLY A 83 -5.58 -16.48 5.13
CA GLY A 83 -5.47 -15.54 4.02
C GLY A 83 -5.88 -14.11 4.34
N LEU A 84 -5.85 -13.71 5.63
CA LEU A 84 -6.03 -12.31 6.08
C LEU A 84 -7.29 -11.63 5.49
N GLY A 85 -8.42 -12.36 5.48
CA GLY A 85 -9.71 -11.85 5.01
C GLY A 85 -9.95 -11.93 3.50
N GLU A 86 -8.99 -12.41 2.70
CA GLU A 86 -9.16 -12.65 1.26
C GLU A 86 -9.36 -14.13 0.90
N GLY A 87 -9.07 -15.05 1.83
CA GLY A 87 -9.02 -16.49 1.56
C GLY A 87 -7.77 -16.91 0.76
N THR A 88 -7.59 -18.22 0.59
CA THR A 88 -6.43 -18.82 -0.11
C THR A 88 -6.75 -19.28 -1.55
N GLY A 89 -7.99 -19.03 -2.01
CA GLY A 89 -8.54 -19.57 -3.27
C GLY A 89 -8.29 -18.75 -4.53
N GLU A 90 -8.22 -19.47 -5.65
CA GLU A 90 -7.87 -19.03 -7.00
C GLU A 90 -9.01 -18.27 -7.70
N GLY A 91 -8.94 -16.95 -7.69
CA GLY A 91 -9.66 -16.09 -8.64
C GLY A 91 -8.66 -15.48 -9.60
N GLU A 92 -8.37 -16.20 -10.69
CA GLU A 92 -7.51 -15.76 -11.77
C GLU A 92 -8.18 -14.59 -12.50
N VAL A 93 -7.81 -13.36 -12.13
CA VAL A 93 -7.93 -12.26 -13.09
C VAL A 93 -6.69 -12.35 -13.92
N ALA A 94 -6.83 -12.99 -15.08
CA ALA A 94 -5.78 -13.09 -16.09
C ALA A 94 -5.11 -11.72 -16.21
N ALA A 95 -3.79 -11.69 -16.02
CA ALA A 95 -3.00 -10.53 -16.41
C ALA A 95 -3.39 -10.19 -17.86
N PRO A 96 -3.71 -8.93 -18.20
CA PRO A 96 -4.07 -8.59 -19.56
C PRO A 96 -2.96 -9.11 -20.46
N ALA A 97 -3.34 -9.97 -21.42
CA ALA A 97 -2.42 -10.58 -22.35
C ALA A 97 -1.55 -9.47 -22.93
N GLN A 98 -0.22 -9.57 -22.74
CA GLN A 98 0.70 -8.69 -23.41
C GLN A 98 0.40 -8.81 -24.91
N PRO A 99 0.09 -7.69 -25.60
CA PRO A 99 -0.11 -7.74 -27.04
C PRO A 99 1.13 -8.37 -27.66
N ALA A 100 0.93 -9.36 -28.53
CA ALA A 100 2.01 -10.01 -29.26
C ALA A 100 2.92 -8.93 -29.86
N ALA A 101 4.21 -9.02 -29.57
CA ALA A 101 5.20 -8.05 -30.02
C ALA A 101 5.16 -7.95 -31.55
N VAL A 102 4.56 -6.87 -32.07
CA VAL A 102 4.64 -6.56 -33.49
C VAL A 102 6.10 -6.22 -33.78
N ALA A 103 6.71 -6.98 -34.69
CA ALA A 103 8.10 -6.80 -35.09
C ALA A 103 8.34 -5.32 -35.46
N VAL A 104 9.16 -4.65 -34.65
CA VAL A 104 9.44 -3.24 -34.90
C VAL A 104 10.31 -3.13 -36.15
N ARG A 105 9.84 -2.37 -37.14
CA ARG A 105 10.64 -2.02 -38.31
C ARG A 105 11.98 -1.41 -37.86
N GLN A 106 13.07 -1.84 -38.49
CA GLN A 106 14.42 -1.39 -38.18
C GLN A 106 14.49 0.14 -38.17
N ALA A 107 15.22 0.69 -37.21
CA ALA A 107 15.37 2.12 -37.03
C ALA A 107 16.03 2.74 -38.25
N VAL A 108 15.38 3.76 -38.82
CA VAL A 108 16.05 4.74 -39.66
C VAL A 108 16.63 5.77 -38.70
N ASP A 109 17.95 5.98 -38.72
CA ASP A 109 18.62 7.01 -37.92
C ASP A 109 18.28 8.41 -38.46
N ASP A 110 17.05 8.86 -38.21
CA ASP A 110 16.63 10.24 -38.42
C ASP A 110 16.37 10.88 -37.05
N PRO A 111 17.10 11.94 -36.66
CA PRO A 111 16.90 12.63 -35.38
C PRO A 111 15.51 13.27 -35.21
N ARG A 112 14.72 13.38 -36.29
CA ARG A 112 13.32 13.83 -36.27
C ARG A 112 12.34 12.69 -35.95
N LEU A 113 12.77 11.43 -36.00
CA LEU A 113 11.94 10.29 -35.66
C LEU A 113 11.73 10.24 -34.13
N ARG A 114 10.48 10.08 -33.70
CA ARG A 114 10.12 9.79 -32.30
C ARG A 114 9.44 8.43 -32.26
N ARG A 115 9.99 7.52 -31.46
CA ARG A 115 9.45 6.16 -31.30
C ARG A 115 8.37 6.16 -30.23
N GLY A 116 7.13 5.85 -30.61
CA GLY A 116 6.03 5.62 -29.67
C GLY A 116 6.00 4.18 -29.16
N VAL A 117 5.26 3.94 -28.09
CA VAL A 117 4.87 2.59 -27.63
C VAL A 117 3.42 2.36 -28.06
N ALA A 118 3.16 1.31 -28.83
CA ALA A 118 1.81 0.99 -29.29
C ALA A 118 0.95 0.47 -28.13
N ALA A 119 -0.18 1.12 -27.86
CA ALA A 119 -1.14 0.67 -26.84
C ALA A 119 -2.22 -0.26 -27.41
N SER A 120 -2.51 -0.17 -28.71
CA SER A 120 -3.49 -1.01 -29.41
C SER A 120 -3.10 -1.21 -30.89
N PRO A 121 -3.64 -2.24 -31.58
CA PRO A 121 -3.47 -2.41 -33.02
C PRO A 121 -4.22 -1.33 -33.81
N GLY A 122 -3.61 -0.82 -34.88
CA GLY A 122 -4.26 0.14 -35.79
C GLY A 122 -3.28 1.11 -36.44
N LEU A 123 -3.81 2.01 -37.28
CA LEU A 123 -3.07 3.11 -37.89
C LEU A 123 -3.65 4.44 -37.38
N ALA A 124 -2.77 5.32 -36.87
CA ALA A 124 -3.13 6.68 -36.50
C ALA A 124 -2.22 7.66 -37.27
N VAL A 125 -2.81 8.71 -37.83
CA VAL A 125 -2.10 9.80 -38.52
C VAL A 125 -2.59 11.11 -37.94
N GLY A 126 -1.67 11.92 -37.40
CA GLY A 126 -2.02 13.19 -36.79
C GLY A 126 -0.81 13.95 -36.27
N PRO A 127 -0.99 15.23 -35.89
CA PRO A 127 0.08 16.03 -35.30
C PRO A 127 0.53 15.44 -33.95
N ILE A 128 1.84 15.46 -33.71
CA ILE A 128 2.42 15.07 -32.41
C ILE A 128 2.59 16.33 -31.57
N HIS A 129 1.94 16.37 -30.41
CA HIS A 129 2.15 17.40 -29.39
C HIS A 129 3.10 16.88 -28.31
N HIS A 130 4.28 17.48 -28.19
CA HIS A 130 5.21 17.16 -27.12
C HIS A 130 4.86 17.98 -25.88
N LEU A 131 4.20 17.35 -24.90
CA LEU A 131 3.97 17.96 -23.59
C LEU A 131 5.30 18.05 -22.82
N ARG A 132 5.91 19.23 -22.81
CA ARG A 132 6.97 19.54 -21.84
C ARG A 132 6.29 20.00 -20.57
N ALA A 133 6.10 19.07 -19.63
CA ALA A 133 5.70 19.47 -18.28
C ALA A 133 6.79 20.44 -17.77
N PRO A 134 6.47 21.70 -17.44
CA PRO A 134 7.43 22.55 -16.77
C PRO A 134 7.87 21.82 -15.51
N ARG A 135 9.18 21.78 -15.25
CA ARG A 135 9.66 21.30 -13.95
C ARG A 135 9.00 22.17 -12.89
N THR A 136 8.12 21.58 -12.09
CA THR A 136 7.51 22.27 -10.96
C THR A 136 8.64 22.77 -10.08
N ALA A 137 8.81 24.08 -9.99
CA ALA A 137 9.72 24.66 -9.02
C ALA A 137 9.13 24.38 -7.64
N VAL A 138 9.70 23.42 -6.91
CA VAL A 138 9.34 23.17 -5.52
C VAL A 138 10.01 24.25 -4.70
N ALA A 139 9.27 25.31 -4.37
CA ALA A 139 9.75 26.33 -3.47
C ALA A 139 9.87 25.72 -2.07
N SER A 140 11.08 25.73 -1.51
CA SER A 140 11.29 25.41 -0.10
C SER A 140 11.13 26.68 0.72
N GLU A 141 10.05 26.78 1.49
CA GLU A 141 9.87 27.84 2.47
C GLU A 141 10.31 27.35 3.84
N VAL A 142 11.07 28.18 4.56
CA VAL A 142 11.37 27.92 5.97
C VAL A 142 10.17 28.37 6.77
N ILE A 143 9.42 27.42 7.32
CA ILE A 143 8.31 27.73 8.21
C ILE A 143 8.91 28.18 9.55
N ALA A 144 8.64 29.44 9.93
CA ALA A 144 9.03 29.96 11.23
C ALA A 144 8.10 29.38 12.31
N GLY A 145 8.67 28.89 13.41
CA GLY A 145 7.90 28.39 14.55
C GLY A 145 8.71 27.49 15.47
N SER A 146 8.18 27.27 16.66
CA SER A 146 8.72 26.26 17.58
C SER A 146 8.25 24.86 17.19
N PRO A 147 9.00 23.79 17.55
CA PRO A 147 8.54 22.42 17.34
C PRO A 147 7.17 22.10 17.95
N ALA A 148 6.77 22.83 19.01
CA ALA A 148 5.46 22.65 19.64
C ALA A 148 4.33 23.21 18.76
N GLU A 149 4.54 24.36 18.12
CA GLU A 149 3.57 24.96 17.20
C GLU A 149 3.39 24.10 15.95
N GLU A 150 4.47 23.51 15.42
CA GLU A 150 4.39 22.58 14.30
C GLU A 150 3.60 21.31 14.66
N ARG A 151 3.85 20.72 15.83
CA ARG A 151 3.08 19.57 16.31
C ARG A 151 1.59 19.91 16.49
N ALA A 152 1.28 21.11 16.97
CA ALA A 152 -0.12 21.56 17.09
C ALA A 152 -0.78 21.74 15.71
N ARG A 153 -0.05 22.27 14.72
CA ARG A 153 -0.52 22.37 13.33
C ARG A 153 -0.78 21.00 12.72
N LEU A 154 0.17 20.07 12.86
CA LEU A 154 0.03 18.70 12.38
C LEU A 154 -1.17 18.00 13.02
N THR A 155 -1.32 18.09 14.34
CA THR A 155 -2.46 17.52 15.08
C THR A 155 -3.79 18.08 14.54
N THR A 156 -3.85 19.38 14.31
CA THR A 156 -5.02 20.06 13.74
C THR A 156 -5.34 19.55 12.33
N ALA A 157 -4.31 19.42 11.48
CA ALA A 157 -4.45 18.93 10.11
C ALA A 157 -4.90 17.47 10.06
N LEU A 158 -4.33 16.59 10.89
CA LEU A 158 -4.75 15.20 11.02
C LEU A 158 -6.21 15.08 11.46
N ALA A 159 -6.63 15.90 12.43
CA ALA A 159 -8.02 15.94 12.87
C ALA A 159 -8.97 16.41 11.75
N ALA A 160 -8.56 17.39 10.94
CA ALA A 160 -9.32 17.83 9.78
C ALA A 160 -9.43 16.73 8.71
N ALA A 161 -8.31 16.12 8.32
CA ALA A 161 -8.28 15.02 7.37
C ALA A 161 -9.16 13.84 7.80
N ARG A 162 -9.13 13.46 9.10
CA ARG A 162 -9.99 12.40 9.63
C ARG A 162 -11.48 12.74 9.46
N ARG A 163 -11.89 13.98 9.75
CA ARG A 163 -13.28 14.42 9.55
C ARG A 163 -13.69 14.35 8.09
N GLU A 164 -12.84 14.83 7.18
CA GLU A 164 -13.12 14.80 5.74
C GLU A 164 -13.26 13.38 5.20
N LEU A 165 -12.34 12.47 5.58
CA LEU A 165 -12.43 11.05 5.22
C LEU A 165 -13.71 10.41 5.76
N GLY A 166 -14.14 10.76 6.98
CA GLY A 166 -15.42 10.31 7.54
C GLY A 166 -16.61 10.73 6.70
N VAL A 167 -16.67 11.99 6.28
CA VAL A 167 -17.74 12.52 5.42
C VAL A 167 -17.75 11.82 4.05
N ILE A 168 -16.58 11.62 3.44
CA ILE A 168 -16.48 10.94 2.14
C ILE A 168 -16.93 9.48 2.27
N ARG A 169 -16.51 8.80 3.33
CA ARG A 169 -16.91 7.43 3.64
C ARG A 169 -18.42 7.30 3.80
N GLU A 170 -19.05 8.15 4.62
CA GLU A 170 -20.51 8.14 4.82
C GLU A 170 -21.27 8.32 3.51
N ARG A 171 -20.84 9.27 2.66
CA ARG A 171 -21.42 9.46 1.32
C ARG A 171 -21.29 8.22 0.45
N LEU A 172 -20.15 7.52 0.49
CA LEU A 172 -19.96 6.31 -0.30
C LEU A 172 -20.78 5.13 0.25
N VAL A 173 -20.89 4.99 1.58
CA VAL A 173 -21.76 3.99 2.22
C VAL A 173 -23.20 4.15 1.71
N HIS A 174 -23.72 5.39 1.71
CA HIS A 174 -25.08 5.66 1.22
C HIS A 174 -25.26 5.37 -0.28
N ARG A 175 -24.22 5.57 -1.10
CA ARG A 175 -24.32 5.42 -2.56
C ARG A 175 -24.05 4.01 -3.06
N ALA A 176 -23.11 3.31 -2.44
CA ALA A 176 -22.52 2.08 -2.99
C ALA A 176 -22.43 0.92 -1.98
N GLY A 177 -22.63 1.17 -0.68
CA GLY A 177 -22.57 0.14 0.37
C GLY A 177 -21.31 0.21 1.25
N ALA A 178 -21.34 -0.55 2.34
CA ALA A 178 -20.27 -0.53 3.35
C ALA A 178 -18.98 -1.22 2.90
N ALA A 179 -19.08 -2.25 2.07
CA ALA A 179 -17.92 -2.97 1.54
C ALA A 179 -17.06 -2.07 0.64
N GLU A 180 -17.71 -1.27 -0.21
CA GLU A 180 -17.10 -0.31 -1.13
C GLU A 180 -16.44 0.85 -0.38
N ALA A 181 -17.02 1.24 0.76
CA ALA A 181 -16.48 2.31 1.61
C ALA A 181 -15.30 1.88 2.50
N ALA A 182 -15.04 0.58 2.64
CA ALA A 182 -13.97 0.04 3.49
C ALA A 182 -12.56 0.52 3.09
N ILE A 183 -12.39 1.01 1.85
CA ILE A 183 -11.12 1.62 1.42
C ILE A 183 -10.76 2.85 2.27
N PHE A 184 -11.74 3.64 2.71
CA PHE A 184 -11.48 4.83 3.50
C PHE A 184 -11.04 4.52 4.92
N ASP A 185 -11.41 3.36 5.43
CA ASP A 185 -10.92 2.94 6.74
C ASP A 185 -9.40 2.69 6.73
N VAL A 186 -8.85 2.17 5.62
CA VAL A 186 -7.39 2.05 5.43
C VAL A 186 -6.74 3.43 5.43
N HIS A 187 -7.39 4.43 4.82
CA HIS A 187 -6.87 5.80 4.82
C HIS A 187 -6.88 6.42 6.23
N VAL A 188 -7.93 6.14 7.02
CA VAL A 188 -7.99 6.56 8.43
C VAL A 188 -6.89 5.88 9.25
N GLU A 189 -6.63 4.59 9.02
CA GLU A 189 -5.57 3.84 9.69
C GLU A 189 -4.18 4.47 9.48
N ILE A 190 -3.91 4.97 8.27
CA ILE A 190 -2.65 5.65 7.95
C ILE A 190 -2.49 6.94 8.78
N LEU A 191 -3.57 7.67 9.07
CA LEU A 191 -3.52 8.88 9.90
C LEU A 191 -3.20 8.59 11.37
N GLU A 192 -3.28 7.34 11.79
CA GLU A 192 -3.03 6.86 13.16
C GLU A 192 -1.76 6.00 13.23
N ASP A 193 -1.03 5.88 12.12
CA ASP A 193 0.13 5.01 12.05
C ASP A 193 1.27 5.55 12.93
N PRO A 194 1.81 4.76 13.87
CA PRO A 194 2.85 5.21 14.79
C PRO A 194 4.12 5.69 14.07
N GLU A 195 4.43 5.16 12.89
CA GLU A 195 5.62 5.57 12.12
C GLU A 195 5.44 6.93 11.44
N LEU A 196 4.21 7.45 11.36
CA LEU A 196 3.90 8.75 10.76
C LEU A 196 3.59 9.85 11.78
N VAL A 197 3.11 9.47 12.97
CA VAL A 197 2.61 10.42 13.98
C VAL A 197 3.53 10.58 15.20
N SER A 198 4.61 9.79 15.31
CA SER A 198 5.64 9.94 16.35
C SER A 198 6.77 10.86 15.94
#